data_AF-A0A1H7JN37-F1
#
_entry.id   AF-A0A1H7JN37-F1
#
_cell.length_a   1.000
_cell.length_b   1.000
_cell.length_c   1.000
_cell.angle_alpha   90.00
_cell.angle_beta   90.00
_cell.angle_gamma   90.00
#
_symmetry.space_group_name_H-M   'P 1'
#
loop_
_entity.id
_entity.type
_entity.pdbx_description
1 polymer ?
#
loop_
_entity_poly.entity_id
_entity_poly.type
_entity_poly.pdbx_seq_one_letter_code
_entity_poly.pdbx_strand_id
1 'polypeptide(L)'
;MKSKMNSLLALVCSFVLFVIGFQFIARSTDWGMDKAMLVLAEYQNVKSDTTDIFGSFINSEIWSYKIEGILFIFLGMLMLYLANSLRSKK
;
A
#
# COMPACT_ATOMS: atom_id res chain seq x y z
N MET A 1 25.84 -7.49 -21.38
CA MET A 1 24.51 -8.15 -21.33
C MET A 1 23.88 -8.15 -19.93
N LYS A 2 24.56 -8.67 -18.90
CA LYS A 2 24.03 -8.74 -17.51
C LYS A 2 23.48 -7.41 -16.95
N SER A 3 24.18 -6.29 -17.18
CA SER A 3 23.73 -4.96 -16.72
C SER A 3 22.39 -4.51 -17.33
N LYS A 4 22.16 -4.79 -18.62
CA LYS A 4 20.91 -4.45 -19.30
C LYS A 4 19.73 -5.28 -18.77
N MET A 5 19.98 -6.56 -18.48
CA MET A 5 18.98 -7.47 -17.92
C MET A 5 18.56 -7.07 -16.49
N ASN A 6 19.53 -6.66 -15.65
CA ASN A 6 19.23 -6.18 -14.30
C ASN A 6 18.42 -4.87 -14.30
N SER A 7 18.72 -3.95 -15.23
CA SER A 7 17.97 -2.70 -15.38
C SER A 7 16.54 -2.95 -15.87
N LEU A 8 16.34 -3.89 -16.79
CA LEU A 8 15.01 -4.31 -17.25
C LEU A 8 14.19 -4.90 -16.09
N LEU A 9 14.81 -5.79 -15.31
CA LEU A 9 14.16 -6.43 -14.16
C LEU A 9 13.75 -5.38 -13.10
N ALA A 10 14.64 -4.44 -12.78
CA ALA A 10 14.33 -3.36 -11.85
C ALA A 10 13.18 -2.47 -12.33
N LEU A 11 13.10 -2.21 -13.64
CA LEU A 11 12.01 -1.45 -14.24
C LEU A 11 10.68 -2.19 -14.13
N VAL A 12 10.66 -3.49 -14.43
CA VAL A 12 9.46 -4.33 -14.28
C VAL A 12 9.01 -4.39 -12.81
N CYS A 13 9.93 -4.62 -11.88
CA CYS A 13 9.62 -4.63 -10.45
C CYS A 13 9.07 -3.28 -9.97
N SER A 14 9.69 -2.16 -10.40
CA SER A 14 9.20 -0.83 -10.09
C SER A 14 7.79 -0.59 -10.63
N PHE A 15 7.50 -1.05 -11.85
CA PHE A 15 6.17 -0.91 -12.44
C PHE A 15 5.11 -1.72 -11.69
N VAL A 16 5.43 -2.96 -11.32
CA VAL A 16 4.54 -3.81 -10.51
C VAL A 16 4.25 -3.16 -9.16
N LEU A 17 5.26 -2.65 -8.46
CA LEU A 17 5.09 -1.94 -7.18
C LEU A 17 4.21 -0.69 -7.33
N PHE A 18 4.35 0.03 -8.44
CA PHE A 18 3.53 1.20 -8.75
C PHE A 18 2.06 0.80 -8.92
N VAL A 19 1.78 -0.22 -9.75
CA VAL A 19 0.41 -0.71 -9.98
C VAL A 19 -0.23 -1.20 -8.68
N ILE A 20 0.51 -1.98 -7.87
CA ILE A 20 0.01 -2.46 -6.58
C ILE A 20 -0.27 -1.28 -5.65
N GLY A 21 0.63 -0.31 -5.56
CA GLY A 21 0.45 0.86 -4.69
C GLY A 21 -0.78 1.70 -5.07
N PHE A 22 -1.03 1.90 -6.37
CA PHE A 22 -2.26 2.55 -6.84
C PHE A 22 -3.51 1.73 -6.55
N GLN A 23 -3.44 0.40 -6.66
CA GLN A 23 -4.56 -0.48 -6.32
C GLN A 23 -4.93 -0.37 -4.83
N PHE A 24 -3.93 -0.30 -3.94
CA PHE A 24 -4.12 -0.07 -2.50
C PHE A 24 -4.81 1.27 -2.22
N ILE A 25 -4.39 2.35 -2.89
CA ILE A 25 -5.01 3.67 -2.74
C ILE A 25 -6.44 3.67 -3.30
N ALA A 26 -6.66 3.06 -4.46
CA ALA A 26 -7.97 3.06 -5.13
C ALA A 26 -9.01 2.21 -4.37
N ARG A 27 -8.58 1.10 -3.76
CA ARG A 27 -9.44 0.18 -3.01
C ARG A 27 -9.36 0.37 -1.50
N SER A 28 -8.67 1.41 -1.01
CA SER A 28 -8.48 1.64 0.42
C SER A 28 -9.81 1.72 1.17
N THR A 29 -10.83 2.31 0.53
CA THR A 29 -12.17 2.46 1.12
C THR A 29 -12.85 1.11 1.27
N ASP A 30 -12.88 0.31 0.21
CA ASP A 30 -13.54 -1.00 0.20
C ASP A 30 -12.84 -1.97 1.16
N TRP A 31 -11.51 -2.08 1.08
CA TRP A 31 -10.74 -2.98 1.94
C TRP A 31 -10.68 -2.51 3.38
N GLY A 32 -10.61 -1.20 3.62
CA GLY A 32 -10.69 -0.63 4.97
C GLY A 32 -12.04 -0.90 5.62
N MET A 33 -13.13 -0.80 4.85
CA MET A 33 -14.48 -1.09 5.32
C MET A 33 -14.68 -2.59 5.60
N ASP A 34 -14.25 -3.49 4.71
CA ASP A 34 -14.33 -4.94 4.93
C ASP A 34 -13.58 -5.37 6.19
N LYS A 35 -12.37 -4.82 6.39
CA LYS A 35 -11.54 -5.14 7.56
C LYS A 35 -12.12 -4.57 8.85
N ALA A 36 -12.63 -3.34 8.81
CA ALA A 36 -13.33 -2.75 9.95
C ALA A 36 -14.61 -3.54 10.30
N MET A 37 -15.34 -4.05 9.31
CA MET A 37 -16.54 -4.86 9.52
C MET A 37 -16.23 -6.23 10.14
N LEU A 38 -15.11 -6.85 9.75
CA LEU A 38 -14.62 -8.09 10.39
C LEU A 38 -14.30 -7.88 11.87
N VAL A 39 -13.55 -6.82 12.19
CA VAL A 39 -13.25 -6.45 13.58
C VAL A 39 -14.55 -6.18 14.35
N LEU A 40 -15.49 -5.44 13.73
CA LEU A 40 -16.79 -5.16 14.34
C LEU A 40 -17.58 -6.44 14.66
N ALA A 41 -17.56 -7.43 13.76
CA ALA A 41 -18.20 -8.72 13.99
C ALA A 41 -17.64 -9.45 15.23
N GLU A 42 -16.34 -9.32 15.50
CA GLU A 42 -15.70 -9.86 16.72
C GLU A 42 -16.10 -9.08 17.98
N TYR A 43 -16.33 -7.78 17.87
CA TYR A 43 -16.69 -6.90 19.00
C TYR A 43 -18.20 -6.70 19.20
N GLN A 44 -19.08 -7.39 18.46
CA GLN A 44 -20.54 -7.26 18.55
C GLN A 44 -21.12 -7.51 19.97
N ASN A 45 -20.39 -8.22 20.84
CA ASN A 45 -20.81 -8.47 22.23
C ASN A 45 -20.40 -7.36 23.22
N VAL A 46 -19.64 -6.36 22.77
CA VAL A 46 -19.23 -5.23 23.61
C VAL A 46 -20.28 -4.13 23.49
N LYS A 47 -21.02 -3.87 24.58
CA LYS A 47 -21.91 -2.70 24.67
C LYS A 47 -21.08 -1.43 24.48
N SER A 48 -21.13 -0.86 23.27
CA SER A 48 -20.45 0.39 22.94
C SER A 48 -21.28 1.55 23.50
N ASP A 49 -20.98 1.93 24.74
CA ASP A 49 -21.47 3.18 25.30
C ASP A 49 -20.62 4.34 24.74
N THR A 50 -21.28 5.19 23.94
CA THR A 50 -20.98 6.64 23.83
C THR A 50 -19.78 7.16 23.03
N THR A 51 -19.02 6.35 22.29
CA THR A 51 -18.00 6.86 21.36
C THR A 51 -18.19 6.27 19.96
N ASP A 52 -18.04 7.10 18.90
CA ASP A 52 -18.04 6.67 17.49
C ASP A 52 -16.76 5.89 17.15
N ILE A 53 -16.55 4.82 17.91
CA ILE A 53 -15.42 3.89 17.80
C ILE A 53 -15.41 3.28 16.40
N PHE A 54 -16.60 3.03 15.83
CA PHE A 54 -16.77 2.47 14.49
C PHE A 54 -16.31 3.41 13.38
N GLY A 55 -16.74 4.67 13.39
CA GLY A 55 -16.25 5.68 12.43
C GLY A 55 -14.73 5.85 12.51
N SER A 56 -14.19 5.82 13.72
CA SER A 56 -12.74 5.89 13.95
C SER A 56 -11.98 4.68 13.39
N PHE A 57 -12.47 3.46 13.60
CA PHE A 57 -11.85 2.23 13.06
C PHE A 57 -11.88 2.20 11.54
N ILE A 58 -13.04 2.51 10.93
CA ILE A 58 -13.17 2.56 9.46
C ILE A 58 -12.18 3.58 8.89
N ASN A 59 -12.15 4.79 9.44
CA ASN A 59 -11.26 5.83 8.94
C ASN A 59 -9.78 5.45 9.11
N SER A 60 -9.41 4.85 10.25
CA SER A 60 -8.06 4.37 10.51
C SER A 60 -7.61 3.31 9.51
N GLU A 61 -8.44 2.29 9.25
CA GLU A 61 -8.12 1.21 8.32
C GLU A 61 -8.02 1.71 6.87
N ILE A 62 -8.94 2.56 6.44
CA ILE A 62 -8.87 3.22 5.13
C ILE A 62 -7.58 4.02 5.00
N TRP A 63 -7.18 4.74 6.05
CA TRP A 63 -5.96 5.54 6.03
C TRP A 63 -4.70 4.66 6.00
N SER A 64 -4.70 3.53 6.71
CA SER A 64 -3.61 2.54 6.65
C SER A 64 -3.38 2.03 5.22
N TYR A 65 -4.43 1.59 4.52
CA TYR A 65 -4.30 1.13 3.14
C TYR A 65 -3.79 2.23 2.19
N LYS A 66 -4.16 3.49 2.41
CA LYS A 66 -3.62 4.62 1.64
C LYS A 66 -2.11 4.81 1.89
N ILE A 67 -1.67 4.74 3.16
CA ILE A 67 -0.24 4.82 3.50
C ILE A 67 0.53 3.67 2.85
N GLU A 68 0.04 2.44 2.98
CA GLU A 68 0.66 1.26 2.39
C GLU A 68 0.83 1.42 0.88
N GLY A 69 -0.21 1.90 0.19
CA GLY A 69 -0.14 2.19 -1.24
C GLY A 69 0.90 3.26 -1.61
N ILE A 70 0.99 4.34 -0.83
CA ILE A 70 2.01 5.39 -1.00
C ILE A 70 3.42 4.81 -0.78
N LEU A 71 3.61 3.96 0.23
CA LEU A 71 4.89 3.30 0.50
C LEU A 71 5.31 2.40 -0.65
N PHE A 72 4.39 1.62 -1.24
CA PHE A 72 4.69 0.80 -2.42
C PHE A 72 5.12 1.64 -3.63
N ILE A 73 4.44 2.77 -3.87
CA ILE A 73 4.83 3.72 -4.93
C ILE A 73 6.23 4.28 -4.66
N PHE A 74 6.51 4.68 -3.43
CA PHE A 74 7.82 5.22 -3.04
C PHE A 74 8.94 4.18 -3.20
N LEU A 75 8.71 2.94 -2.77
CA LEU A 75 9.64 1.81 -2.96
C LEU A 75 9.91 1.53 -4.44
N GLY A 76 8.88 1.59 -5.29
CA GLY A 76 9.04 1.47 -6.74
C GLY A 76 9.96 2.55 -7.30
N MET A 77 9.69 3.82 -6.97
CA MET A 77 10.53 4.94 -7.41
C MET A 77 11.97 4.83 -6.90
N LEU A 78 12.17 4.42 -5.65
CA LEU A 78 13.50 4.23 -5.06
C LEU A 78 14.30 3.14 -5.79
N MET A 79 13.67 2.00 -6.09
CA MET A 79 14.28 0.92 -6.86
C MET A 79 14.72 1.40 -8.25
N LEU A 80 13.86 2.16 -8.94
CA LEU A 80 14.15 2.71 -10.25
C LEU A 80 15.32 3.72 -10.21
N TYR A 81 15.32 4.60 -9.20
CA TYR A 81 16.38 5.57 -8.98
C TYR A 81 17.74 4.89 -8.74
N LEU A 82 17.78 3.89 -7.86
CA LEU A 82 19.00 3.13 -7.57
C LEU A 82 19.50 2.37 -8.81
N ALA A 83 18.60 1.74 -9.56
CA ALA A 83 18.95 1.05 -10.81
C ALA A 83 19.56 2.00 -11.86
N ASN A 84 19.01 3.21 -11.98
CA ASN A 84 19.51 4.22 -12.91
C ASN A 84 20.83 4.85 -12.44
N SER A 85 20.98 5.14 -11.14
CA SER A 85 22.22 5.66 -10.56
C SER A 85 23.38 4.68 -10.72
N LEU A 86 23.15 3.38 -10.47
CA LEU A 86 24.15 2.33 -10.66
C LEU A 86 24.51 2.12 -12.13
N ARG A 87 23.57 2.35 -13.05
CA ARG A 87 23.85 2.32 -14.50
C ARG A 87 24.69 3.52 -14.94
N SER A 88 24.47 4.71 -14.38
CA SER A 88 25.22 5.92 -14.73
C SER A 88 26.67 5.90 -14.23
N LYS A 89 26.99 5.11 -13.20
CA LYS A 89 28.35 4.95 -12.67
C LYS A 89 29.19 3.88 -13.38
N LYS A 90 28.63 3.20 -14.39
CA LYS A 90 29.26 2.12 -15.15
C LYS A 90 29.45 2.51 -16.60
#